data_AF-A0A0Q3WV37-F1
#
_entry.id   AF-A0A0Q3WV37-F1
#
_cell.length_a   1.000
_cell.length_b   1.000
_cell.length_c   1.000
_cell.angle_alpha   90.00
_cell.angle_beta   90.00
_cell.angle_gamma   90.00
#
_symmetry.space_group_name_H-M   'P 1'
#
loop_
_entity.id
_entity.type
_entity.pdbx_description
1 polymer ?
#
loop_
_entity_poly.entity_id
_entity_poly.type
_entity_poly.pdbx_seq_one_letter_code
_entity_poly.pdbx_strand_id
1 'polypeptide(L)'
;MKKWLISFFLVLIIVFVTVRGFYYTHPKNINRSISGVEFQLGSNNNPKPVTISINGKLQHSLLGSKTFIGKIELIGVIHPNPDDKDKQLEIKFQKNGSGNIIYAYYKDRKPVVHSYGVLFINKDLSKVTIEEFPPVNDRGQTWEAQNGLLVSGPAKSRNKAIQISNELMKNILNGYELH
;
A
#
# COMPACT_ATOMS: atom_id res chain seq x y z
N MET A 1 27.95 -39.37 20.37
CA MET A 1 27.05 -38.32 20.94
C MET A 1 25.79 -39.00 21.45
N LYS A 2 25.40 -38.78 22.72
CA LYS A 2 24.20 -39.43 23.30
C LYS A 2 22.97 -39.03 22.46
N LYS A 3 22.22 -40.00 21.94
CA LYS A 3 21.04 -39.80 21.06
C LYS A 3 20.02 -38.79 21.65
N TRP A 4 19.96 -38.70 22.97
CA TRP A 4 19.13 -37.73 23.70
C TRP A 4 19.53 -36.27 23.46
N LEU A 5 20.83 -35.95 23.32
CA LEU A 5 21.29 -34.59 22.99
C LEU A 5 20.88 -34.17 21.58
N ILE A 6 20.92 -35.10 20.62
CA ILE A 6 20.49 -34.86 19.24
C ILE A 6 18.96 -34.62 19.21
N SER A 7 18.20 -35.44 19.93
CA SER A 7 16.75 -35.28 20.05
C SER A 7 16.37 -33.95 20.71
N PHE A 8 17.06 -33.55 21.79
CA PHE A 8 16.84 -32.27 22.46
C PHE A 8 17.11 -31.07 21.54
N PHE A 9 18.22 -31.11 20.78
CA PHE A 9 18.55 -30.03 19.84
C PHE A 9 17.53 -29.92 18.70
N LEU A 10 17.01 -31.05 18.21
CA LEU A 10 16.00 -31.08 17.15
C LEU A 10 14.66 -30.50 17.63
N VAL A 11 14.25 -30.80 18.87
CA VAL A 11 13.07 -30.17 19.50
C VAL A 11 13.26 -28.66 19.63
N LEU A 12 14.43 -28.19 20.07
CA LEU A 12 14.74 -26.76 20.16
C LEU A 12 14.63 -26.04 18.81
N ILE A 13 15.12 -26.66 17.72
CA ILE A 13 14.97 -26.11 16.37
C ILE A 13 13.50 -26.01 15.98
N ILE A 14 12.69 -27.05 16.23
CA ILE A 14 11.26 -27.04 15.91
C ILE A 14 10.54 -25.92 16.67
N VAL A 15 10.82 -25.77 17.97
CA VAL A 15 10.25 -24.69 18.80
C VAL A 15 10.68 -23.33 18.27
N PHE A 16 11.96 -23.15 17.91
CA PHE A 16 12.45 -21.88 17.36
C PHE A 16 11.79 -21.52 16.03
N VAL A 17 11.63 -22.48 15.12
CA VAL A 17 10.97 -22.28 13.81
C VAL A 17 9.49 -21.96 13.99
N THR A 18 8.79 -22.66 14.89
CA THR A 18 7.36 -22.43 15.14
C THR A 18 7.11 -21.07 15.78
N VAL A 19 7.88 -20.69 16.81
CA VAL A 19 7.75 -19.36 17.45
C VAL A 19 8.04 -18.24 16.45
N ARG A 20 9.11 -18.39 15.65
CA ARG A 20 9.45 -17.40 14.61
C ARG A 20 8.36 -17.31 13.53
N GLY A 21 7.82 -18.45 13.11
CA GLY A 21 6.72 -18.51 12.14
C GLY A 21 5.46 -17.82 12.64
N PHE A 22 5.10 -18.02 13.91
CA PHE A 22 3.96 -17.37 14.52
C PHE A 22 4.16 -15.85 14.65
N TYR A 23 5.34 -15.42 15.12
CA TYR A 23 5.66 -14.00 15.23
C TYR A 23 5.65 -13.27 13.88
N TYR A 24 6.11 -13.94 12.82
CA TYR A 24 6.16 -13.35 11.49
C TYR A 24 4.78 -13.25 10.83
N THR A 25 3.89 -14.22 11.07
CA THR A 25 2.55 -14.26 10.45
C THR A 25 1.46 -13.56 11.27
N HIS A 26 1.73 -13.22 12.55
CA HIS A 26 0.76 -12.53 13.39
C HIS A 26 0.38 -11.16 12.81
N PRO A 27 -0.92 -10.87 12.63
CA PRO A 27 -1.38 -9.59 12.11
C PRO A 27 -0.91 -8.42 12.99
N LYS A 28 -0.34 -7.39 12.36
CA LYS A 28 0.08 -6.16 13.04
C LYS A 28 -0.97 -5.09 12.85
N ASN A 29 -1.46 -4.52 13.96
CA ASN A 29 -2.34 -3.36 13.90
C ASN A 29 -1.56 -2.15 13.38
N ILE A 30 -2.14 -1.44 12.40
CA ILE A 30 -1.64 -0.21 11.82
C ILE A 30 -2.68 0.87 12.09
N ASN A 31 -2.27 1.91 12.81
CA ASN A 31 -3.01 3.15 12.95
C ASN A 31 -2.01 4.28 12.72
N ARG A 32 -2.04 4.88 11.52
CA ARG A 32 -1.10 5.91 11.11
C ARG A 32 -1.82 7.00 10.35
N SER A 33 -1.41 8.23 10.62
CA SER A 33 -1.74 9.39 9.80
C SER A 33 -0.45 9.94 9.22
N ILE A 34 -0.35 9.95 7.90
CA ILE A 34 0.86 10.33 7.16
C ILE A 34 0.57 11.64 6.42
N SER A 35 1.32 12.68 6.76
CA SER A 35 1.31 13.92 5.98
C SER A 35 2.10 13.73 4.69
N GLY A 36 1.43 13.90 3.55
CA GLY A 36 2.00 13.73 2.23
C GLY A 36 1.62 14.89 1.30
N VAL A 37 1.89 14.68 0.02
CA VAL A 37 1.41 15.56 -1.03
C VAL A 37 0.86 14.76 -2.21
N GLU A 38 -0.14 15.35 -2.87
CA GLU A 38 -0.63 14.95 -4.18
C GLU A 38 0.06 15.81 -5.25
N PHE A 39 0.52 15.19 -6.33
CA PHE A 39 1.19 15.88 -7.41
C PHE A 39 1.03 15.14 -8.73
N GLN A 40 1.09 15.91 -9.81
CA GLN A 40 0.93 15.43 -11.18
C GLN A 40 2.32 15.33 -11.83
N LEU A 41 2.72 14.15 -12.30
CA LEU A 41 3.96 13.97 -13.07
C LEU A 41 3.92 14.78 -14.38
N GLY A 42 5.09 15.21 -14.86
CA GLY A 42 5.22 16.01 -16.09
C GLY A 42 4.66 17.43 -16.02
N SER A 43 4.14 17.84 -14.87
CA SER A 43 3.59 19.18 -14.63
C SER A 43 4.41 19.93 -13.58
N ASN A 44 4.60 21.24 -13.76
CA ASN A 44 5.24 22.10 -12.76
C ASN A 44 4.26 22.65 -11.71
N ASN A 45 3.06 22.07 -11.61
CA ASN A 45 2.08 22.51 -10.64
C ASN A 45 2.57 22.30 -9.20
N ASN A 46 2.18 23.23 -8.33
CA ASN A 46 2.47 23.13 -6.91
C ASN A 46 1.82 21.86 -6.33
N PRO A 47 2.55 21.09 -5.51
CA PRO A 47 2.00 19.91 -4.87
C PRO A 47 0.90 20.31 -3.88
N LYS A 48 -0.19 19.55 -3.83
CA LYS A 48 -1.29 19.77 -2.91
C LYS A 48 -1.04 19.01 -1.60
N PRO A 49 -1.06 19.64 -0.43
CA PRO A 49 -0.91 18.93 0.84
C PRO A 49 -2.06 17.95 1.06
N VAL A 50 -1.75 16.73 1.48
CA VAL A 50 -2.75 15.69 1.78
C VAL A 50 -2.43 14.96 3.07
N THR A 51 -3.45 14.36 3.67
CA THR A 51 -3.30 13.45 4.81
C THR A 51 -3.79 12.06 4.43
N ILE A 52 -2.93 11.06 4.64
CA ILE A 52 -3.20 9.66 4.36
C ILE A 52 -3.43 8.96 5.70
N SER A 53 -4.69 8.66 6.01
CA SER A 53 -5.08 7.96 7.23
C SER A 53 -5.24 6.47 6.95
N ILE A 54 -4.49 5.64 7.67
CA ILE A 54 -4.42 4.18 7.48
C ILE A 54 -4.77 3.54 8.82
N ASN A 55 -5.90 2.82 8.85
CA ASN A 55 -6.40 2.15 10.05
C ASN A 55 -6.77 0.71 9.72
N GLY A 56 -6.04 -0.27 10.24
CA GLY A 56 -6.30 -1.67 9.91
C GLY A 56 -5.28 -2.64 10.45
N LYS A 57 -5.18 -3.80 9.80
CA LYS A 57 -4.23 -4.86 10.11
C LYS A 57 -3.41 -5.19 8.88
N LEU A 58 -2.09 -5.28 9.05
CA LEU A 58 -1.17 -5.83 8.06
C LEU A 58 -0.77 -7.25 8.47
N GLN A 59 -1.14 -8.23 7.66
CA GLN A 59 -0.80 -9.63 7.87
C GLN A 59 0.24 -10.08 6.84
N HIS A 60 1.18 -10.91 7.28
CA HIS A 60 2.15 -11.56 6.40
C HIS A 60 1.77 -13.04 6.24
N SER A 61 1.87 -13.54 5.02
CA SER A 61 1.83 -14.99 4.75
C SER A 61 3.21 -15.61 4.96
N LEU A 62 3.24 -16.94 5.13
CA LEU A 62 4.49 -17.70 5.20
C LEU A 62 5.34 -17.58 3.92
N LEU A 63 4.70 -17.33 2.76
CA LEU A 63 5.37 -17.11 1.48
C LEU A 63 5.81 -15.64 1.26
N GLY A 64 5.63 -14.78 2.26
CA GLY A 64 6.09 -13.39 2.25
C GLY A 64 5.15 -12.40 1.57
N SER A 65 3.99 -12.82 1.06
CA SER A 65 2.95 -11.89 0.62
C SER A 65 2.34 -11.16 1.82
N LYS A 66 1.87 -9.93 1.59
CA LYS A 66 1.19 -9.16 2.64
C LYS A 66 -0.24 -8.89 2.26
N THR A 67 -1.11 -8.85 3.26
CA THR A 67 -2.50 -8.45 3.09
C THR A 67 -2.81 -7.36 4.10
N PHE A 68 -3.30 -6.22 3.64
CA PHE A 68 -3.86 -5.19 4.49
C PHE A 68 -5.39 -5.34 4.52
N ILE A 69 -5.96 -5.31 5.72
CA ILE A 69 -7.41 -5.30 5.94
C ILE A 69 -7.75 -4.09 6.81
N GLY A 70 -8.51 -3.14 6.29
CA GLY A 70 -8.87 -1.93 7.04
C GLY A 70 -9.36 -0.77 6.18
N LYS A 71 -9.20 0.46 6.67
CA LYS A 71 -9.60 1.69 6.00
C LYS A 71 -8.38 2.50 5.60
N ILE A 72 -8.41 3.04 4.39
CA ILE A 72 -7.49 4.08 3.91
C ILE A 72 -8.34 5.28 3.52
N GLU A 73 -8.03 6.44 4.05
CA GLU A 73 -8.76 7.69 3.80
C GLU A 73 -7.77 8.77 3.37
N LEU A 74 -8.09 9.43 2.25
CA LEU A 74 -7.26 10.45 1.63
C LEU A 74 -7.95 11.80 1.78
N ILE A 75 -7.38 12.65 2.62
CA ILE A 75 -7.94 13.96 2.95
C ILE A 75 -7.16 15.02 2.19
N GLY A 76 -7.87 15.88 1.46
CA GLY A 76 -7.30 17.00 0.73
C GLY A 76 -6.87 16.68 -0.71
N VAL A 77 -7.09 15.46 -1.21
CA VAL A 77 -6.84 15.09 -2.62
C VAL A 77 -7.80 15.80 -3.59
N ILE A 78 -7.48 15.81 -4.89
CA ILE A 78 -8.36 16.31 -5.95
C ILE A 78 -9.54 15.36 -6.15
N HIS A 79 -9.29 14.05 -6.15
CA HIS A 79 -10.31 13.02 -6.35
C HIS A 79 -10.45 12.19 -5.07
N PRO A 80 -11.36 12.54 -4.13
CA PRO A 80 -11.51 11.76 -2.91
C PRO A 80 -11.93 10.32 -3.23
N ASN A 81 -11.37 9.38 -2.48
CA ASN A 81 -11.82 8.00 -2.53
C ASN A 81 -13.30 7.90 -2.07
N PRO A 82 -14.06 6.90 -2.57
CA PRO A 82 -15.47 6.77 -2.21
C PRO A 82 -15.69 6.81 -0.69
N ASP A 83 -16.60 7.69 -0.25
CA ASP A 83 -16.97 7.83 1.17
C ASP A 83 -17.88 6.66 1.56
N ASP A 84 -17.28 5.49 1.76
CA ASP A 84 -17.95 4.33 2.32
C ASP A 84 -17.29 4.01 3.66
N LYS A 85 -17.67 4.81 4.67
CA LYS A 85 -17.09 4.79 6.03
C LYS A 85 -17.17 3.42 6.69
N ASP A 86 -18.09 2.57 6.23
CA ASP A 86 -18.39 1.27 6.82
C ASP A 86 -17.70 0.10 6.10
N LYS A 87 -16.96 0.34 5.01
CA LYS A 87 -16.32 -0.74 4.24
C LYS A 87 -14.83 -0.87 4.48
N GLN A 88 -14.44 -2.12 4.77
CA GLN A 88 -13.05 -2.52 4.88
C GLN A 88 -12.49 -2.84 3.50
N LEU A 89 -11.35 -2.25 3.18
CA LEU A 89 -10.50 -2.62 2.06
C LEU A 89 -9.72 -3.88 2.43
N GLU A 90 -9.64 -4.81 1.48
CA GLU A 90 -8.67 -5.89 1.48
C GLU A 90 -7.69 -5.67 0.33
N ILE A 91 -6.42 -5.37 0.65
CA ILE A 91 -5.37 -5.13 -0.34
C ILE A 91 -4.34 -6.24 -0.22
N LYS A 92 -4.23 -7.07 -1.26
CA LYS A 92 -3.19 -8.09 -1.40
C LYS A 92 -1.99 -7.48 -2.10
N PHE A 93 -0.87 -7.40 -1.38
CA PHE A 93 0.38 -6.87 -1.92
C PHE A 93 1.17 -7.94 -2.64
N GLN A 94 1.67 -7.57 -3.81
CA GLN A 94 2.65 -8.31 -4.58
C GLN A 94 4.04 -8.21 -3.92
N LYS A 95 5.00 -9.01 -4.40
CA LYS A 95 6.38 -9.04 -3.85
C LYS A 95 7.12 -7.70 -3.97
N ASN A 96 6.75 -6.88 -4.96
CA ASN A 96 7.28 -5.53 -5.16
C ASN A 96 6.66 -4.48 -4.21
N GLY A 97 5.69 -4.85 -3.38
CA GLY A 97 5.01 -3.93 -2.46
C GLY A 97 3.83 -3.17 -3.05
N SER A 98 3.40 -3.47 -4.28
CA SER A 98 2.21 -2.87 -4.89
C SER A 98 0.94 -3.69 -4.62
N GLY A 99 -0.21 -3.02 -4.53
CA GLY A 99 -1.53 -3.65 -4.37
C GLY A 99 -2.65 -2.73 -4.82
N ASN A 100 -3.68 -3.27 -5.47
CA ASN A 100 -4.78 -2.48 -6.01
C ASN A 100 -5.71 -2.00 -4.88
N ILE A 101 -6.10 -0.72 -4.93
CA ILE A 101 -7.14 -0.15 -4.07
C ILE A 101 -8.47 -0.28 -4.82
N ILE A 102 -9.26 -1.29 -4.45
CA ILE A 102 -10.55 -1.57 -5.08
C ILE A 102 -11.65 -1.45 -4.02
N TYR A 103 -12.60 -0.56 -4.26
CA TYR A 103 -13.81 -0.41 -3.46
C TYR A 103 -14.95 -1.16 -4.14
N ALA A 104 -15.52 -2.15 -3.45
CA ALA A 104 -16.73 -2.84 -3.89
C ALA A 104 -17.89 -2.44 -2.98
N TYR A 105 -18.94 -1.84 -3.53
CA TYR A 105 -20.09 -1.34 -2.78
C TYR A 105 -21.40 -1.46 -3.57
N TYR A 106 -22.52 -1.17 -2.91
CA TYR A 106 -23.82 -1.08 -3.57
C TYR A 106 -24.22 0.38 -3.67
N LYS A 107 -24.62 0.80 -4.87
CA LYS A 107 -25.22 2.11 -5.12
C LYS A 107 -26.54 1.86 -5.85
N ASP A 108 -27.64 2.40 -5.32
CA ASP A 108 -28.98 2.21 -5.91
C ASP A 108 -29.35 0.73 -6.16
N ARG A 109 -29.03 -0.13 -5.19
CA ARG A 109 -29.18 -1.61 -5.26
C ARG A 109 -28.40 -2.31 -6.37
N LYS A 110 -27.45 -1.62 -7.01
CA LYS A 110 -26.55 -2.20 -8.01
C LYS A 110 -25.15 -2.37 -7.43
N PRO A 111 -24.48 -3.51 -7.66
CA PRO A 111 -23.08 -3.66 -7.28
C PRO A 111 -22.21 -2.73 -8.13
N VAL A 112 -21.34 -1.98 -7.47
CA VAL A 112 -20.37 -1.07 -8.07
C VAL A 112 -18.99 -1.50 -7.61
N VAL A 113 -18.07 -1.62 -8.57
CA VAL A 113 -16.64 -1.82 -8.30
C VAL A 113 -15.93 -0.58 -8.80
N HIS A 114 -15.21 0.08 -7.90
CA HIS A 114 -14.43 1.27 -8.19
C HIS A 114 -12.96 0.97 -7.92
N SER A 115 -12.15 0.92 -8.98
CA SER A 115 -10.69 0.85 -8.86
C SER A 115 -10.14 2.26 -8.68
N TYR A 116 -9.70 2.60 -7.48
CA TYR A 116 -9.19 3.93 -7.17
C TYR A 116 -7.76 4.13 -7.64
N GLY A 117 -6.95 3.05 -7.63
CA GLY A 117 -5.53 3.18 -7.87
C GLY A 117 -4.69 2.00 -7.42
N VAL A 118 -3.38 2.18 -7.43
CA VAL A 118 -2.39 1.20 -6.94
C VAL A 118 -1.63 1.79 -5.77
N LEU A 119 -1.67 1.11 -4.63
CA LEU A 119 -0.92 1.46 -3.43
C LEU A 119 0.43 0.74 -3.42
N PHE A 120 1.49 1.51 -3.25
CA PHE A 120 2.86 1.07 -3.03
C PHE A 120 3.26 1.35 -1.59
N ILE A 121 3.84 0.36 -0.93
CA ILE A 121 4.21 0.46 0.48
C ILE A 121 5.65 0.03 0.73
N ASN A 122 6.25 0.61 1.77
CA ASN A 122 7.43 0.03 2.38
C ASN A 122 7.05 -1.17 3.29
N LYS A 123 7.98 -1.61 4.15
CA LYS A 123 7.78 -2.83 4.93
C LYS A 123 6.60 -2.75 5.91
N ASP A 124 6.31 -1.59 6.47
CA ASP A 124 5.41 -1.39 7.61
C ASP A 124 4.35 -0.28 7.39
N LEU A 125 4.13 0.13 6.14
CA LEU A 125 3.24 1.23 5.73
C LEU A 125 3.64 2.59 6.35
N SER A 126 4.91 2.78 6.74
CA SER A 126 5.38 4.10 7.17
C SER A 126 5.68 5.04 6.00
N LYS A 127 5.84 4.50 4.78
CA LYS A 127 5.92 5.25 3.52
C LYS A 127 4.95 4.66 2.54
N VAL A 128 4.26 5.52 1.81
CA VAL A 128 3.26 5.12 0.84
C VAL A 128 3.34 6.01 -0.40
N THR A 129 3.07 5.40 -1.55
CA THR A 129 2.77 6.10 -2.81
C THR A 129 1.51 5.48 -3.39
N ILE A 130 0.59 6.29 -3.88
CA ILE A 130 -0.65 5.86 -4.52
C ILE A 130 -0.65 6.42 -5.93
N GLU A 131 -0.72 5.54 -6.92
CA GLU A 131 -1.13 5.87 -8.28
C GLU A 131 -2.63 6.10 -8.27
N GLU A 132 -3.09 7.31 -8.59
CA GLU A 132 -4.51 7.62 -8.63
C GLU A 132 -5.05 7.43 -10.04
N PHE A 133 -6.21 6.77 -10.14
CA PHE A 133 -6.96 6.65 -11.38
C PHE A 133 -8.10 7.67 -11.35
N PRO A 134 -8.00 8.77 -12.12
CA PRO A 134 -9.05 9.78 -12.15
C PRO A 134 -10.38 9.15 -12.59
N PRO A 135 -11.51 9.56 -11.99
CA PRO A 135 -12.83 9.09 -12.42
C PRO A 135 -13.15 9.68 -13.80
N VAL A 136 -12.92 8.93 -14.89
CA VAL A 136 -13.31 9.35 -16.25
C VAL A 136 -14.17 8.27 -16.92
N ASN A 137 -15.21 8.76 -17.60
CA ASN A 137 -16.26 8.05 -18.33
C ASN A 137 -15.73 6.85 -19.15
N ASP A 138 -16.09 5.64 -18.71
CA ASP A 138 -16.17 4.38 -19.47
C ASP A 138 -14.95 3.90 -20.28
N ARG A 139 -13.81 4.58 -20.23
CA ARG A 139 -12.56 4.16 -20.88
C ARG A 139 -11.48 4.10 -19.83
N GLY A 140 -11.20 2.88 -19.35
CA GLY A 140 -10.15 2.62 -18.37
C GLY A 140 -8.85 3.27 -18.81
N GLN A 141 -8.41 4.30 -18.10
CA GLN A 141 -7.07 4.84 -18.27
C GLN A 141 -6.08 4.00 -17.47
N THR A 142 -5.01 3.66 -18.15
CA THR A 142 -3.78 3.15 -17.54
C THR A 142 -3.03 4.36 -16.96
N TRP A 143 -2.55 4.25 -15.72
CA TRP A 143 -1.63 5.25 -15.18
C TRP A 143 -0.31 5.22 -15.97
N GLU A 144 0.24 6.37 -16.32
CA GLU A 144 1.50 6.46 -17.07
C GLU A 144 2.55 7.24 -16.28
N ALA A 145 3.81 6.80 -16.35
CA ALA A 145 4.92 7.40 -15.60
C ALA A 145 5.28 8.84 -16.03
N GLN A 146 4.71 9.36 -17.11
CA GLN A 146 4.99 10.71 -17.62
C GLN A 146 3.98 11.75 -17.15
N ASN A 147 2.72 11.34 -16.93
CA ASN A 147 1.60 12.20 -16.61
C ASN A 147 0.64 11.55 -15.60
N GLY A 148 1.14 10.65 -14.76
CA GLY A 148 0.38 10.02 -13.70
C GLY A 148 0.15 10.94 -12.52
N LEU A 149 -1.05 10.89 -11.95
CA LEU A 149 -1.35 11.55 -10.67
C LEU A 149 -0.88 10.64 -9.53
N LEU A 150 -0.17 11.22 -8.57
CA LEU A 150 0.42 10.50 -7.45
C LEU A 150 0.10 11.19 -6.13
N VAL A 151 -0.22 10.40 -5.11
CA VAL A 151 -0.17 10.79 -3.70
C VAL A 151 1.00 10.09 -3.04
N SER A 152 1.90 10.82 -2.38
CA SER A 152 3.02 10.17 -1.68
C SER A 152 3.36 10.84 -0.35
N GLY A 153 3.75 10.02 0.62
CA GLY A 153 4.12 10.46 1.96
C GLY A 153 5.04 9.48 2.69
N PRO A 154 5.75 9.94 3.73
CA PRO A 154 5.67 11.28 4.32
C PRO A 154 6.47 12.33 3.53
N ALA A 155 5.81 13.40 3.10
CA ALA A 155 6.42 14.45 2.28
C ALA A 155 5.75 15.80 2.51
N LYS A 156 6.57 16.87 2.47
CA LYS A 156 6.10 18.27 2.49
C LYS A 156 6.35 18.99 1.16
N SER A 157 6.96 18.31 0.20
CA SER A 157 7.34 18.88 -1.09
C SER A 157 7.27 17.82 -2.18
N ARG A 158 7.10 18.30 -3.42
CA ARG A 158 7.07 17.47 -4.63
C ARG A 158 8.33 16.61 -4.75
N ASN A 159 9.53 17.21 -4.61
CA ASN A 159 10.79 16.48 -4.75
C ASN A 159 10.92 15.35 -3.73
N LYS A 160 10.47 15.56 -2.48
CA LYS A 160 10.49 14.50 -1.47
C LYS A 160 9.51 13.38 -1.79
N ALA A 161 8.33 13.73 -2.30
CA ALA A 161 7.31 12.79 -2.72
C ALA A 161 7.78 11.94 -3.91
N ILE A 162 8.39 12.56 -4.92
CA ILE A 162 9.02 11.88 -6.07
C ILE A 162 10.11 10.91 -5.60
N GLN A 163 10.98 11.33 -4.68
CA GLN A 163 12.01 10.44 -4.13
C GLN A 163 11.41 9.19 -3.47
N ILE A 164 10.33 9.34 -2.70
CA ILE A 164 9.64 8.22 -2.05
C ILE A 164 8.98 7.33 -3.11
N SER A 165 8.31 7.92 -4.11
CA SER A 165 7.72 7.15 -5.22
C SER A 165 8.77 6.36 -5.98
N ASN A 166 9.92 6.95 -6.34
CA ASN A 166 11.03 6.22 -6.98
C ASN A 166 11.56 5.07 -6.10
N GLU A 167 11.68 5.28 -4.78
CA GLU A 167 12.08 4.22 -3.84
C GLU A 167 11.09 3.05 -3.84
N LEU A 168 9.79 3.33 -3.73
CA LEU A 168 8.74 2.31 -3.60
C LEU A 168 8.40 1.63 -4.93
N MET A 169 8.51 2.35 -6.05
CA MET A 169 8.14 1.88 -7.39
C MET A 169 9.32 1.32 -8.17
N LYS A 170 10.54 1.31 -7.61
CA LYS A 170 11.79 0.91 -8.27
C LYS A 170 11.68 -0.37 -9.13
N ASN A 171 10.99 -1.39 -8.61
CA ASN A 171 10.86 -2.68 -9.30
C ASN A 171 9.85 -2.68 -10.46
N ILE A 172 8.96 -1.69 -10.54
CA ILE A 172 7.99 -1.54 -11.63
C ILE A 172 8.52 -0.57 -12.68
N LEU A 173 9.27 0.46 -12.26
CA LEU A 173 9.83 1.46 -13.17
C LEU A 173 10.97 0.93 -14.05
N ASN A 174 11.52 -0.26 -13.79
CA ASN A 174 12.58 -0.89 -14.61
C ASN A 174 13.77 0.02 -14.94
N GLY A 175 14.16 0.87 -13.99
CA GLY A 175 15.27 1.83 -14.16
C GLY A 175 14.85 3.23 -14.64
N TYR A 176 13.57 3.45 -14.94
CA TYR A 176 13.04 4.81 -15.14
C TYR A 176 12.98 5.56 -13.80
N GLU A 177 13.31 6.85 -13.83
CA GLU A 177 13.16 7.75 -12.68
C GLU A 177 12.05 8.76 -12.94
N LEU A 178 11.14 8.89 -11.98
CA LEU A 178 10.09 9.91 -12.00
C LEU A 178 10.71 11.30 -11.76
N HIS A 179 10.15 12.31 -12.44
CA HIS A 179 10.55 13.72 -12.36
C HIS A 179 9.35 14.68 -12.20
#